data_AF-A0A967MZ69-F1
#
_entry.id   AF-A0A967MZ69-F1
#
_cell.length_a   1.000
_cell.length_b   1.000
_cell.length_c   1.000
_cell.angle_alpha   90.00
_cell.angle_beta   90.00
_cell.angle_gamma   90.00
#
_symmetry.space_group_name_H-M   'P 1'
#
loop_
_entity.id
_entity.type
_entity.pdbx_description
1 polymer ?
#
loop_
_entity_poly.entity_id
_entity_poly.type
_entity_poly.pdbx_seq_one_letter_code
_entity_poly.pdbx_strand_id
1 'polypeptide(L)'
;MIALTGKYKVLKVNEGTKAAFFKDLIPGDTLEFVYAVVKTTGASQGGLYATNLEVNCTRLGVSVHTTVNVLMNRLEGFELQEIK
;
A
#
# COMPACT_ATOMS: atom_id res chain seq x y z
N MET A 1 -15.86 9.16 5.03
CA MET A 1 -14.73 8.32 4.60
C MET A 1 -13.61 8.58 5.59
N ILE A 2 -13.09 7.54 6.24
CA ILE A 2 -11.94 7.68 7.15
C ILE A 2 -10.71 7.28 6.34
N ALA A 3 -9.75 8.19 6.25
CA ALA A 3 -8.42 7.89 5.72
C ALA A 3 -7.56 7.36 6.87
N LEU A 4 -7.12 6.11 6.77
CA LEU A 4 -6.12 5.54 7.67
C LEU A 4 -4.76 5.65 6.98
N THR A 5 -3.69 5.89 7.74
CA THR A 5 -2.33 6.02 7.21
C THR A 5 -1.38 5.07 7.93
N GLY A 6 -0.54 4.36 7.19
CA GLY A 6 0.54 3.52 7.74
C GLY A 6 1.86 3.81 7.04
N LYS A 7 2.97 3.87 7.79
CA LYS A 7 4.31 4.10 7.24
C LYS A 7 5.14 2.81 7.35
N TYR A 8 5.82 2.46 6.26
CA TYR A 8 6.62 1.24 6.18
C TYR A 8 7.98 1.54 5.58
N LYS A 9 9.00 0.87 6.08
CA LYS A 9 10.35 0.87 5.50
C LYS A 9 10.56 -0.38 4.67
N VAL A 10 11.11 -0.22 3.47
CA VAL A 10 11.58 -1.35 2.65
C VAL A 10 12.88 -1.88 3.25
N LEU A 11 12.88 -3.12 3.74
CA LEU A 11 14.08 -3.78 4.27
C LEU A 11 14.82 -4.54 3.18
N LYS A 12 14.08 -5.23 2.31
CA LYS A 12 14.65 -6.10 1.29
C LYS A 12 13.75 -6.17 0.06
N VAL A 13 14.36 -6.35 -1.10
CA VAL A 13 13.67 -6.64 -2.37
C VAL A 13 13.98 -8.09 -2.74
N ASN A 14 12.96 -8.93 -2.77
CA ASN A 14 13.09 -10.38 -2.89
C ASN A 14 13.07 -10.88 -4.34
N GLU A 15 12.26 -10.29 -5.23
CA GLU A 15 12.34 -10.32 -6.71
C GLU A 15 11.02 -9.85 -7.36
N GLY A 16 11.10 -9.34 -8.59
CA GLY A 16 10.11 -9.68 -9.63
C GLY A 16 8.77 -8.94 -9.71
N THR A 17 8.66 -7.66 -9.32
CA THR A 17 7.46 -6.89 -9.66
C THR A 17 7.51 -6.38 -11.11
N LYS A 18 6.41 -6.52 -11.87
CA LYS A 18 6.28 -5.94 -13.23
C LYS A 18 5.86 -4.47 -13.21
N ALA A 19 5.37 -3.97 -12.08
CA ALA A 19 4.87 -2.61 -11.95
C ALA A 19 6.02 -1.61 -11.80
N ALA A 20 6.07 -0.61 -12.68
CA ALA A 20 7.15 0.38 -12.75
C ALA A 20 7.43 1.03 -11.38
N PHE A 21 6.39 1.49 -10.67
CA PHE A 21 6.51 2.06 -9.32
C PHE A 21 7.31 1.18 -8.34
N PHE A 22 7.00 -0.11 -8.30
CA PHE A 22 7.63 -1.03 -7.34
C PHE A 22 9.03 -1.45 -7.80
N LYS A 23 9.32 -1.45 -9.11
CA LYS A 23 10.67 -1.74 -9.63
C LYS A 23 11.71 -0.73 -9.16
N ASP A 24 11.29 0.51 -8.93
CA ASP A 24 12.18 1.60 -8.55
C ASP A 24 12.39 1.69 -7.03
N LEU A 25 11.74 0.83 -6.25
CA LEU A 25 11.91 0.77 -4.79
C LEU A 25 13.22 0.08 -4.42
N ILE A 26 13.94 0.70 -3.49
CA ILE A 26 15.21 0.19 -2.97
C ILE A 26 15.12 -0.03 -1.46
N PRO A 27 15.96 -0.92 -0.89
CA PRO A 27 16.10 -1.03 0.57
C PRO A 27 16.41 0.34 1.19
N GLY A 28 15.70 0.69 2.26
CA GLY A 28 15.77 1.98 2.93
C GLY A 28 14.64 2.95 2.58
N ASP A 29 13.93 2.74 1.47
CA ASP A 29 12.81 3.60 1.08
C ASP A 29 11.67 3.55 2.11
N THR A 30 11.03 4.71 2.30
CA THR A 30 9.83 4.83 3.13
C THR A 30 8.61 4.94 2.23
N LEU A 31 7.65 4.07 2.51
CA LEU A 31 6.35 3.99 1.87
C LEU A 31 5.28 4.45 2.84
N GLU A 32 4.44 5.38 2.40
CA GLU A 32 3.25 5.81 3.14
C GLU A 32 2.01 5.29 2.43
N PHE A 33 1.23 4.50 3.15
CA PHE A 33 0.00 3.88 2.66
C PHE A 33 -1.18 4.67 3.19
N VAL A 34 -2.07 5.09 2.31
CA VAL A 34 -3.32 5.76 2.66
C VAL A 34 -4.47 4.87 2.22
N TYR A 35 -5.32 4.46 3.17
CA TYR A 35 -6.48 3.59 2.92
C TYR A 35 -7.77 4.36 3.12
N ALA A 36 -8.67 4.33 2.14
CA ALA A 36 -10.03 4.80 2.29
C ALA A 36 -10.91 3.68 2.86
N VAL A 37 -11.35 3.83 4.11
CA VAL A 37 -12.31 2.92 4.72
C VAL A 37 -13.73 3.39 4.40
N VAL A 38 -14.49 2.50 3.77
CA VAL A 38 -15.90 2.70 3.47
C VAL A 38 -16.70 1.74 4.36
N LYS A 39 -17.65 2.31 5.11
CA LYS A 39 -18.65 1.53 5.83
C LYS A 39 -19.78 1.24 4.87
N THR A 40 -19.97 -0.02 4.49
CA THR A 40 -21.12 -0.42 3.69
C THR A 40 -22.30 -0.67 4.62
N THR A 41 -23.41 0.01 4.42
CA THR A 41 -24.68 -0.24 5.12
C THR A 41 -25.61 -0.99 4.17
N GLY A 42 -25.29 -2.26 3.90
CA GLY A 42 -26.11 -3.16 3.09
C GLY A 42 -26.77 -4.25 3.93
N ALA A 43 -27.82 -4.88 3.39
CA ALA A 43 -28.64 -5.91 4.05
C ALA A 43 -27.86 -7.15 4.54
N SER A 44 -26.67 -7.38 3.98
CA SER A 44 -25.71 -8.38 4.45
C SER A 44 -24.72 -7.69 5.39
N GLN A 45 -25.01 -7.70 6.70
CA GLN A 45 -24.15 -7.28 7.81
C GLN A 45 -23.06 -6.26 7.44
N GLY A 46 -23.37 -4.97 7.61
CA GLY A 46 -22.47 -3.88 7.25
C GLY A 46 -21.03 -4.07 7.74
N GLY A 47 -20.09 -4.05 6.80
CA GLY A 47 -18.66 -4.24 7.04
C GLY A 47 -17.86 -2.97 6.77
N LEU A 48 -16.68 -2.88 7.37
CA LEU A 48 -15.68 -1.88 7.02
C LEU A 48 -14.76 -2.49 5.96
N TYR A 49 -14.72 -1.89 4.77
CA TYR A 49 -13.86 -2.35 3.69
C TYR A 49 -12.89 -1.23 3.29
N ALA A 50 -11.62 -1.58 3.13
CA ALA A 50 -10.63 -0.72 2.49
C ALA A 50 -10.82 -0.82 0.96
N THR A 51 -11.11 0.30 0.30
CA THR A 51 -11.53 0.30 -1.12
C THR A 51 -10.47 0.93 -2.03
N ASN A 52 -9.93 2.07 -1.62
CA ASN A 52 -8.89 2.79 -2.35
C ASN A 52 -7.64 2.83 -1.50
N LEU A 53 -6.53 2.48 -2.13
CA LEU A 53 -5.23 2.50 -1.50
C LEU A 53 -4.29 3.37 -2.34
N GLU A 54 -3.68 4.35 -1.69
CA GLU A 54 -2.60 5.15 -2.23
C GLU A 54 -1.30 4.73 -1.57
N VAL A 55 -0.25 4.49 -2.36
CA VAL A 55 1.10 4.33 -1.83
C VAL A 55 1.95 5.48 -2.32
N ASN A 56 2.58 6.17 -1.39
CA ASN A 56 3.49 7.27 -1.62
C ASN A 56 4.91 6.83 -1.26
N CYS A 57 5.85 6.96 -2.19
CA CYS A 57 7.27 6.77 -1.89
C CYS A 57 7.94 8.15 -1.72
N THR A 58 8.39 8.48 -0.52
CA THR A 58 8.97 9.81 -0.21
C THR A 58 10.18 10.12 -1.09
N ARG A 59 11.04 9.14 -1.38
CA ARG A 59 12.24 9.33 -2.19
C ARG A 59 11.91 9.58 -3.66
N LEU A 60 10.98 8.80 -4.21
CA LEU A 60 10.63 8.88 -5.62
C LEU A 60 9.73 10.08 -5.93
N GLY A 61 9.00 10.60 -4.94
CA GLY A 61 7.98 11.64 -5.18
C GLY A 61 6.83 11.15 -6.06
N VAL A 62 6.69 9.83 -6.21
CA VAL A 62 5.66 9.17 -7.01
C VAL A 62 4.63 8.56 -6.07
N SER A 63 3.37 8.64 -6.50
CA SER A 63 2.24 7.97 -5.87
C SER A 63 1.63 6.94 -6.82
N VAL A 64 1.09 5.86 -6.26
CA VAL A 64 0.29 4.90 -7.03
C VAL A 64 -1.04 4.67 -6.33
N HIS A 65 -2.12 4.84 -7.09
CA HIS A 65 -3.46 4.43 -6.67
C HIS A 65 -3.76 3.02 -7.17
N THR A 66 -4.19 2.16 -6.26
CA THR A 66 -4.53 0.77 -6.57
C THR A 66 -5.54 0.20 -5.56
N THR A 67 -6.06 -0.98 -5.83
CA THR A 67 -6.83 -1.75 -4.85
C THR A 67 -5.90 -2.50 -3.90
N VAL A 68 -6.41 -2.85 -2.71
CA VAL A 68 -5.66 -3.61 -1.69
C VAL A 68 -5.13 -4.94 -2.25
N ASN A 69 -5.95 -5.68 -2.99
CA ASN A 69 -5.53 -6.97 -3.56
C ASN A 69 -4.36 -6.84 -4.54
N VAL A 70 -4.43 -5.85 -5.45
CA VAL A 70 -3.36 -5.61 -6.43
C VAL A 70 -2.10 -5.10 -5.73
N LEU A 71 -2.25 -4.30 -4.68
CA LEU A 71 -1.11 -3.90 -3.86
C LEU A 71 -0.42 -5.10 -3.22
N MET A 72 -1.17 -5.92 -2.48
CA MET A 72 -0.61 -7.03 -1.71
C MET A 72 0.18 -7.98 -2.61
N ASN A 73 -0.38 -8.32 -3.77
CA ASN A 73 0.30 -9.13 -4.78
C ASN A 73 1.62 -8.48 -5.26
N ARG A 74 1.65 -7.15 -5.47
CA ARG A 74 2.87 -6.43 -5.87
C ARG A 74 3.88 -6.29 -4.72
N LEU A 75 3.42 -6.31 -3.46
CA LEU A 75 4.26 -6.20 -2.27
C LEU A 75 4.88 -7.53 -1.83
N GLU A 76 4.40 -8.68 -2.33
CA GLU A 76 5.02 -10.00 -2.03
C GLU A 76 6.52 -10.03 -2.40
N GLY A 77 6.95 -9.20 -3.35
CA GLY A 77 8.35 -9.03 -3.72
C GLY A 77 9.19 -8.21 -2.74
N PHE A 78 8.63 -7.72 -1.63
CA PHE A 78 9.28 -6.80 -0.68
C PHE A 78 9.14 -7.28 0.76
N GLU A 79 10.18 -7.08 1.54
CA GLU A 79 10.11 -7.18 2.99
C GLU A 79 9.90 -5.78 3.57
N LEU A 80 8.76 -5.57 4.23
CA LEU A 80 8.37 -4.28 4.79
C LEU A 80 8.36 -4.33 6.33
N GLN A 81 8.84 -3.26 6.95
CA GLN A 81 8.74 -3.06 8.39
C GLN A 81 7.90 -1.83 8.68
N GLU A 82 6.83 -2.00 9.47
CA GLU A 82 6.02 -0.87 9.94
C GLU A 82 6.85 0.07 10.84
N ILE A 83 6.73 1.37 10.59
CA ILE A 83 7.35 2.42 11.38
C ILE A 83 6.22 3.10 12.17
N LYS A 84 6.32 3.05 13.50
CA LYS A 84 5.42 3.76 14.43
C LYS A 84 5.85 5.19 14.66
#